data_AF-A0A520JWP4-F1
#
_entry.id   AF-A0A520JWP4-F1
#
_cell.length_a   1.000
_cell.length_b   1.000
_cell.length_c   1.000
_cell.angle_alpha   90.00
_cell.angle_beta   90.00
_cell.angle_gamma   90.00
#
_symmetry.space_group_name_H-M   'P 1'
#
loop_
_entity.id
_entity.type
_entity.pdbx_description
1 polymer ?
#
loop_
_entity_poly.entity_id
_entity_poly.type
_entity_poly.pdbx_seq_one_letter_code
_entity_poly.pdbx_strand_id
1 'polypeptide(L)'
;MIWRTTMRMEYVLYCVLIIVLAAFSAPASAYYIMSCDANDDCGITTTDVALALQMATGSIALDQERADVNADGTISSLDALKIPMMSQMAQVTQVSAAAPEIVSDAFDVTIEIYEVMDLDSGRFDLTFDPGVVNVTDVGSGEIDGTEVPIVDWRFMDDDTVRLLFKLSGVDGVSGSGSVATIEFAVSGSQGDTSVLDISDGALSDIGADEIPTVWIGDGVTV
;
A
#
# COMPACT_ATOMS: atom_id res chain seq x y z
N MET A 1 14.87 49.78 -25.13
CA MET A 1 15.73 49.34 -23.99
C MET A 1 15.13 49.99 -22.75
N ILE A 2 14.51 49.32 -21.78
CA ILE A 2 14.78 48.03 -21.16
C ILE A 2 13.44 47.50 -20.61
N TRP A 3 12.93 46.39 -21.17
CA TRP A 3 11.88 45.58 -20.57
C TRP A 3 12.33 44.13 -20.73
N ARG A 4 13.11 43.64 -19.78
CA ARG A 4 13.45 42.22 -19.54
C ARG A 4 14.29 42.18 -18.28
N THR A 5 14.15 41.10 -17.50
CA THR A 5 14.92 40.73 -16.29
C THR A 5 14.47 41.26 -14.93
N THR A 6 13.21 41.03 -14.56
CA THR A 6 12.80 40.98 -13.13
C THR A 6 11.72 39.93 -12.84
N MET A 7 11.79 38.77 -13.50
CA MET A 7 10.85 37.65 -13.27
C MET A 7 11.58 36.29 -13.15
N ARG A 8 12.87 36.29 -12.78
CA ARG A 8 13.68 35.05 -12.67
C ARG A 8 14.36 34.83 -11.32
N MET A 9 14.23 35.71 -10.33
CA MET A 9 14.82 35.48 -9.00
C MET A 9 13.81 35.08 -7.91
N GLU A 10 12.52 35.41 -8.05
CA GLU A 10 11.52 35.04 -7.03
C GLU A 10 11.03 33.59 -7.17
N TYR A 11 11.03 33.01 -8.38
CA TYR A 11 10.66 31.60 -8.60
C TYR A 11 11.76 30.61 -8.21
N VAL A 12 13.04 30.98 -8.31
CA VAL A 12 14.15 30.09 -7.94
C VAL A 12 14.25 29.96 -6.42
N LEU A 13 13.92 31.02 -5.67
CA LEU A 13 13.85 30.96 -4.21
C LEU A 13 12.69 30.08 -3.72
N TYR A 14 11.55 30.10 -4.42
CA TYR A 14 10.41 29.24 -4.09
C TYR A 14 10.68 27.76 -4.40
N CYS A 15 11.37 27.45 -5.51
CA CYS A 15 11.76 26.08 -5.82
C CYS A 15 12.79 25.51 -4.82
N VAL A 16 13.75 26.30 -4.35
CA VAL A 16 14.72 25.83 -3.35
C VAL A 16 14.07 25.66 -1.97
N LEU A 17 13.08 26.49 -1.60
CA LEU A 17 12.33 26.32 -0.35
C LEU A 17 11.45 25.06 -0.35
N ILE A 18 10.85 24.71 -1.50
CA ILE A 18 10.10 23.44 -1.67
C ILE A 18 11.06 22.24 -1.64
N ILE A 19 12.24 22.33 -2.28
CA ILE A 19 13.23 21.24 -2.27
C ILE A 19 13.81 21.01 -0.86
N VAL A 20 13.96 22.06 -0.05
CA VAL A 20 14.40 21.93 1.36
C VAL A 20 13.26 21.42 2.26
N LEU A 21 11.99 21.70 1.94
CA LEU A 21 10.84 21.10 2.65
C LEU A 21 10.66 19.62 2.29
N ALA A 22 10.97 19.22 1.06
CA ALA A 22 10.96 17.82 0.62
C ALA A 22 12.16 17.01 1.15
N ALA A 23 13.23 17.66 1.61
CA ALA A 23 14.36 17.00 2.26
C ALA A 23 14.15 16.77 3.78
N PHE A 24 13.03 17.25 4.34
CA PHE A 24 12.61 16.98 5.72
C PHE A 24 11.22 16.35 5.83
N SER A 25 10.68 15.79 4.74
CA SER A 25 9.68 14.74 4.86
C SER A 25 10.43 13.42 5.06
N ALA A 26 10.89 13.17 6.28
CA ALA A 26 10.73 11.80 6.75
C ALA A 26 9.25 11.45 6.51
N PRO A 27 8.92 10.31 5.91
CA PRO A 27 7.53 9.95 5.75
C PRO A 27 6.88 10.05 7.12
N ALA A 28 5.75 10.73 7.21
CA ALA A 28 4.95 10.80 8.42
C ALA A 28 4.50 9.40 8.91
N SER A 29 4.87 8.32 8.20
CA SER A 29 4.75 6.94 8.66
C SER A 29 5.73 6.56 9.78
N ALA A 30 6.83 7.28 10.00
CA ALA A 30 7.80 6.90 11.04
C ALA A 30 7.33 7.23 12.47
N TYR A 31 6.37 8.16 12.64
CA TYR A 31 5.96 8.62 13.97
C TYR A 31 4.82 7.77 14.58
N TYR A 32 4.01 7.10 13.75
CA TYR A 32 2.94 6.23 14.27
C TYR A 32 3.47 4.86 14.75
N ILE A 33 4.61 4.41 14.24
CA ILE A 33 5.22 3.11 14.60
C ILE A 33 5.82 3.14 16.02
N MET A 34 6.12 4.32 16.58
CA MET A 34 6.84 4.43 17.85
C MET A 34 5.95 4.26 19.11
N SER A 35 4.62 4.37 18.98
CA SER A 35 3.69 4.37 20.12
C SER A 35 3.12 3.00 20.51
N CYS A 36 3.61 1.89 19.92
CA CYS A 36 3.10 0.54 20.20
C CYS A 36 4.17 -0.53 20.38
N ASP A 37 5.42 -0.23 20.02
CA ASP A 37 6.60 -1.01 20.35
C ASP A 37 7.10 -0.51 21.71
N ALA A 38 6.87 -1.29 22.77
CA ALA A 38 7.22 -0.89 24.13
C ALA A 38 8.66 -1.27 24.51
N ASN A 39 9.34 -2.11 23.72
CA ASN A 39 10.63 -2.71 24.06
C ASN A 39 11.80 -2.33 23.13
N ASP A 40 11.52 -1.59 22.05
CA ASP A 40 12.46 -1.12 21.00
C ASP A 40 13.03 -2.22 20.14
N ASP A 41 12.30 -3.32 19.99
CA ASP A 41 12.71 -4.42 19.13
C ASP A 41 12.22 -4.28 17.68
N CYS A 42 11.54 -3.17 17.36
CA CYS A 42 10.94 -2.87 16.06
C CYS A 42 9.78 -3.82 15.68
N GLY A 43 9.24 -4.58 16.63
CA GLY A 43 8.06 -5.42 16.48
C GLY A 43 6.92 -4.97 17.38
N ILE A 44 5.68 -5.19 16.96
CA ILE A 44 4.50 -5.04 17.81
C ILE A 44 3.97 -6.44 18.12
N THR A 45 4.32 -6.95 19.30
CA THR A 45 4.10 -8.34 19.68
C THR A 45 3.35 -8.45 21.01
N THR A 46 3.04 -9.68 21.43
CA THR A 46 2.53 -9.95 22.79
C THR A 46 3.53 -9.58 23.89
N THR A 47 4.82 -9.39 23.55
CA THR A 47 5.84 -8.91 24.48
C THR A 47 5.57 -7.46 24.87
N ASP A 48 5.17 -6.63 23.91
CA ASP A 48 4.82 -5.22 24.12
C ASP A 48 3.55 -5.10 24.98
N VAL A 49 2.58 -5.99 24.77
CA VAL A 49 1.39 -6.14 25.61
C VAL A 49 1.77 -6.43 27.07
N ALA A 50 2.68 -7.40 27.27
CA ALA A 50 3.11 -7.78 28.60
C ALA A 50 3.86 -6.63 29.31
N LEU A 51 4.64 -5.84 28.57
CA LEU A 51 5.35 -4.69 29.11
C LEU A 51 4.39 -3.55 29.47
N ALA A 52 3.42 -3.22 28.61
CA ALA A 52 2.38 -2.24 28.93
C ALA A 52 1.58 -2.65 30.19
N LEU A 53 1.27 -3.95 30.36
CA LEU A 53 0.60 -4.44 31.57
C LEU A 53 1.51 -4.36 32.81
N GLN A 54 2.81 -4.65 32.68
CA GLN A 54 3.77 -4.49 33.77
C GLN A 54 3.98 -3.01 34.15
N MET A 55 3.93 -2.09 33.18
CA MET A 55 3.99 -0.65 33.40
C MET A 55 2.71 -0.13 34.08
N ALA A 56 1.54 -0.62 33.68
CA ALA A 56 0.26 -0.28 34.32
C ALA A 56 0.18 -0.70 35.78
N THR A 57 0.88 -1.79 36.16
CA THR A 57 0.97 -2.24 37.56
C THR A 57 2.09 -1.54 38.35
N GLY A 58 2.90 -0.69 37.70
CA GLY A 58 4.08 -0.05 38.30
C GLY A 58 5.24 -1.02 38.58
N SER A 59 5.19 -2.22 38.00
CA SER A 59 6.23 -3.25 38.18
C SER A 59 7.53 -2.89 37.43
N ILE A 60 7.42 -2.11 36.37
CA ILE A 60 8.55 -1.57 35.58
C ILE A 60 8.26 -0.11 35.19
N ALA A 61 9.31 0.68 35.00
CA ALA A 61 9.23 2.07 34.54
C ALA A 61 10.14 2.26 33.33
N LEU A 62 9.57 2.06 32.13
CA LEU A 62 10.19 2.36 30.83
C LEU A 62 9.56 3.65 30.27
N ASP A 63 9.92 3.99 29.03
CA ASP A 63 9.41 5.18 28.33
C ASP A 63 7.88 5.15 28.20
N GLN A 64 7.21 6.14 28.78
CA GLN A 64 5.75 6.16 28.84
C GLN A 64 5.11 6.43 27.48
N GLU A 65 5.77 7.21 26.63
CA GLU A 65 5.23 7.64 25.34
C GLU A 65 5.09 6.47 24.34
N ARG A 66 5.74 5.35 24.63
CA ARG A 66 5.79 4.15 23.78
C ARG A 66 4.75 3.09 24.12
N ALA A 67 4.20 3.16 25.33
CA ALA A 67 3.20 2.22 25.81
C ALA A 67 1.85 2.89 26.10
N ASP A 68 1.77 4.22 26.11
CA ASP A 68 0.52 4.99 26.12
C ASP A 68 -0.04 5.12 24.70
N VAL A 69 -0.63 4.03 24.21
CA VAL A 69 -1.08 3.90 22.82
C VAL A 69 -2.38 4.66 22.54
N ASN A 70 -3.07 5.14 23.59
CA ASN A 70 -4.31 5.90 23.47
C ASN A 70 -4.12 7.42 23.70
N ALA A 71 -2.91 7.82 24.10
CA ALA A 71 -2.51 9.20 24.39
C ALA A 71 -3.34 9.89 25.49
N ASP A 72 -3.83 9.14 26.48
CA ASP A 72 -4.55 9.67 27.64
C ASP A 72 -3.59 10.15 28.76
N GLY A 73 -2.28 9.96 28.57
CA GLY A 73 -1.23 10.34 29.49
C GLY A 73 -0.99 9.31 30.60
N THR A 74 -1.62 8.14 30.54
CA THR A 74 -1.47 7.06 31.51
C THR A 74 -1.32 5.71 30.83
N ILE A 75 -0.43 4.85 31.36
CA ILE A 75 -0.36 3.46 30.91
C ILE A 75 -1.29 2.61 31.76
N SER A 76 -2.27 2.00 31.12
CA SER A 76 -3.31 1.19 31.73
C SER A 76 -3.48 -0.15 31.00
N SER A 77 -4.35 -1.01 31.53
CA SER A 77 -4.75 -2.23 30.81
C SER A 77 -5.49 -1.95 29.50
N LEU A 78 -6.01 -0.72 29.30
CA LEU A 78 -6.64 -0.31 28.05
C LEU A 78 -5.60 -0.15 26.94
N ASP A 79 -4.40 0.30 27.29
CA ASP A 79 -3.28 0.45 26.35
C ASP A 79 -2.72 -0.91 25.93
N ALA A 80 -2.52 -1.80 26.91
CA ALA A 80 -2.14 -3.18 26.66
C ALA A 80 -3.16 -3.91 25.76
N LEU A 81 -4.45 -3.60 25.88
CA LEU A 81 -5.50 -4.18 25.02
C LEU A 81 -5.48 -3.61 23.59
N LYS A 82 -5.05 -2.35 23.43
CA LYS A 82 -4.96 -1.69 22.13
C LYS A 82 -3.70 -2.06 21.35
N ILE A 83 -2.59 -2.40 22.00
CA ILE A 83 -1.37 -2.86 21.35
C ILE A 83 -1.60 -4.01 20.34
N PRO A 84 -2.31 -5.11 20.65
CA PRO A 84 -2.57 -6.16 19.66
C PRO A 84 -3.58 -5.74 18.60
N MET A 85 -4.41 -4.72 18.85
CA MET A 85 -5.30 -4.12 17.84
C MET A 85 -4.48 -3.23 16.88
N MET A 86 -3.52 -2.46 17.41
CA MET A 86 -2.56 -1.67 16.63
C MET A 86 -1.58 -2.55 15.85
N SER A 87 -1.15 -3.70 16.41
CA SER A 87 -0.36 -4.72 15.70
C SER A 87 -1.09 -5.23 14.46
N GLN A 88 -2.40 -5.46 14.57
CA GLN A 88 -3.26 -5.80 13.42
C GLN A 88 -3.40 -4.65 12.43
N MET A 89 -3.46 -3.40 12.89
CA MET A 89 -3.43 -2.20 12.03
C MET A 89 -2.04 -1.84 11.47
N ALA A 90 -0.97 -2.43 12.03
CA ALA A 90 0.42 -2.25 11.62
C ALA A 90 0.91 -3.41 10.74
N GLN A 91 0.08 -4.44 10.51
CA GLN A 91 0.31 -5.37 9.42
C GLN A 91 0.15 -4.61 8.11
N VAL A 92 1.25 -4.47 7.39
CA VAL A 92 1.25 -3.79 6.09
C VAL A 92 0.59 -4.72 5.08
N THR A 93 -0.54 -4.30 4.51
CA THR A 93 -1.22 -5.04 3.45
C THR A 93 -0.25 -5.27 2.29
N GLN A 94 -0.27 -6.46 1.72
CA GLN A 94 0.56 -6.77 0.54
C GLN A 94 -0.35 -6.96 -0.66
N VAL A 95 0.03 -6.34 -1.78
CA VAL A 95 -0.56 -6.57 -3.09
C VAL A 95 0.52 -7.08 -4.02
N SER A 96 0.26 -8.20 -4.70
CA SER A 96 1.21 -8.81 -5.63
C SER A 96 0.58 -9.17 -6.96
N ALA A 97 1.34 -9.00 -8.04
CA ALA A 97 1.03 -9.66 -9.30
C ALA A 97 1.40 -11.14 -9.19
N ALA A 98 0.52 -12.02 -9.66
CA ALA A 98 0.76 -13.45 -9.77
C ALA A 98 0.57 -13.84 -11.24
N ALA A 99 1.68 -13.99 -11.95
CA ALA A 99 1.74 -14.41 -13.34
C ALA A 99 2.31 -15.83 -13.47
N PRO A 100 1.96 -16.58 -14.53
CA PRO A 100 2.71 -17.77 -14.90
C PRO A 100 4.15 -17.40 -15.30
N GLU A 101 5.14 -18.16 -14.83
CA GLU A 101 6.56 -17.91 -15.15
C GLU A 101 6.85 -18.01 -16.67
N ILE A 102 6.18 -18.94 -17.36
CA ILE A 102 6.35 -19.24 -18.79
C ILE A 102 4.99 -19.35 -19.46
N VAL A 103 4.80 -18.68 -20.60
CA VAL A 103 3.55 -18.64 -21.38
C VAL A 103 3.82 -18.83 -22.86
N SER A 104 2.90 -19.47 -23.59
CA SER A 104 3.00 -19.61 -25.06
C SER A 104 1.83 -18.98 -25.82
N ASP A 105 0.75 -18.68 -25.09
CA ASP A 105 -0.53 -18.19 -25.58
C ASP A 105 -1.09 -17.19 -24.55
N ALA A 106 -2.33 -16.73 -24.75
CA ALA A 106 -3.00 -15.87 -23.79
C ALA A 106 -3.01 -16.47 -22.38
N PHE A 107 -2.84 -15.60 -21.38
CA PHE A 107 -2.71 -15.98 -19.97
C PHE A 107 -3.29 -14.90 -19.06
N ASP A 108 -3.55 -15.29 -17.83
CA ASP A 108 -4.12 -14.40 -16.82
C ASP A 108 -3.06 -14.04 -15.77
N VAL A 109 -3.09 -12.79 -15.33
CA VAL A 109 -2.35 -12.30 -14.17
C VAL A 109 -3.36 -11.95 -13.09
N THR A 110 -3.22 -12.56 -11.92
CA THR A 110 -4.08 -12.23 -10.78
C THR A 110 -3.39 -11.19 -9.91
N ILE A 111 -4.11 -10.13 -9.52
CA ILE A 111 -3.62 -9.16 -8.55
C ILE A 111 -4.10 -9.62 -7.17
N GLU A 112 -3.23 -10.27 -6.43
CA GLU A 112 -3.52 -10.84 -5.12
C GLU A 112 -3.37 -9.80 -4.02
N ILE A 113 -4.15 -9.93 -2.97
CA ILE A 113 -4.09 -9.09 -1.77
C ILE A 113 -4.14 -9.95 -0.52
N TYR A 114 -3.32 -9.58 0.46
CA TYR A 114 -3.12 -10.34 1.69
C TYR A 114 -3.41 -9.52 2.94
N GLU A 115 -4.25 -10.08 3.80
CA GLU A 115 -4.58 -9.57 5.14
C GLU A 115 -5.00 -8.09 5.14
N VAL A 116 -5.85 -7.70 4.19
CA VAL A 116 -6.41 -6.35 4.16
C VAL A 116 -7.49 -6.19 5.22
N MET A 117 -7.60 -4.99 5.77
CA MET A 117 -8.63 -4.62 6.75
C MET A 117 -9.49 -3.49 6.18
N ASP A 118 -10.80 -3.68 6.27
CA ASP A 118 -11.84 -2.69 5.94
C ASP A 118 -11.66 -1.98 4.58
N LEU A 119 -11.11 -2.69 3.58
CA LEU A 119 -10.90 -2.16 2.23
C LEU A 119 -12.20 -1.67 1.64
N ASP A 120 -12.22 -0.47 1.06
CA ASP A 120 -13.39 0.10 0.36
C ASP A 120 -13.10 0.32 -1.12
N SER A 121 -11.94 0.89 -1.44
CA SER A 121 -11.59 1.26 -2.80
C SER A 121 -10.10 1.29 -3.05
N GLY A 122 -9.71 1.31 -4.32
CA GLY A 122 -8.32 1.42 -4.66
C GLY A 122 -8.06 1.73 -6.13
N ARG A 123 -6.80 2.11 -6.37
CA ARG A 123 -6.23 2.48 -7.65
C ARG A 123 -4.81 1.97 -7.70
N PHE A 124 -4.40 1.42 -8.85
CA PHE A 124 -3.00 1.17 -9.14
C PHE A 124 -2.76 1.13 -10.64
N ASP A 125 -1.49 1.26 -11.02
CA ASP A 125 -1.03 1.13 -12.39
C ASP A 125 -0.22 -0.16 -12.51
N LEU A 126 -0.46 -0.92 -13.57
CA LEU A 126 0.37 -2.07 -13.96
C LEU A 126 1.13 -1.69 -15.22
N THR A 127 2.45 -1.82 -15.15
CA THR A 127 3.36 -1.62 -16.28
C THR A 127 3.86 -2.96 -16.81
N PHE A 128 4.07 -3.04 -18.12
CA PHE A 128 4.52 -4.24 -18.83
C PHE A 128 5.29 -3.86 -20.10
N ASP A 129 5.97 -4.82 -20.74
CA ASP A 129 6.58 -4.58 -22.06
C ASP A 129 5.57 -4.88 -23.18
N PRO A 130 5.04 -3.86 -23.90
CA PRO A 130 4.05 -4.05 -24.96
C PRO A 130 4.60 -4.81 -26.17
N GLY A 131 5.93 -4.92 -26.30
CA GLY A 131 6.58 -5.76 -27.30
C GLY A 131 6.51 -7.25 -26.97
N VAL A 132 6.26 -7.60 -25.70
CA VAL A 132 6.24 -8.99 -25.21
C VAL A 132 4.82 -9.45 -24.90
N VAL A 133 4.03 -8.64 -24.19
CA VAL A 133 2.65 -8.96 -23.81
C VAL A 133 1.76 -7.73 -23.91
N ASN A 134 0.46 -7.90 -24.08
CA ASN A 134 -0.49 -6.80 -24.12
C ASN A 134 -1.79 -7.14 -23.40
N VAL A 135 -2.29 -6.22 -22.59
CA VAL A 135 -3.56 -6.39 -21.87
C VAL A 135 -4.72 -6.45 -22.86
N THR A 136 -5.59 -7.45 -22.72
CA THR A 136 -6.78 -7.63 -23.55
C THR A 136 -8.07 -7.37 -22.80
N ASP A 137 -8.13 -7.70 -21.50
CA ASP A 137 -9.29 -7.45 -20.66
C ASP A 137 -8.90 -7.37 -19.18
N VAL A 138 -9.80 -6.83 -18.36
CA VAL A 138 -9.66 -6.76 -16.90
C VAL A 138 -10.98 -7.17 -16.24
N GLY A 139 -10.92 -8.26 -15.50
CA GLY A 139 -12.01 -8.84 -14.71
C GLY A 139 -11.98 -8.46 -13.23
N SER A 140 -13.12 -8.68 -12.56
CA SER A 140 -13.29 -8.44 -11.12
C SER A 140 -12.57 -9.50 -10.29
N GLY A 141 -12.13 -9.10 -9.09
CA GLY A 141 -11.56 -10.00 -8.09
C GLY A 141 -12.59 -10.50 -7.08
N GLU A 142 -12.11 -11.26 -6.10
CA GLU A 142 -12.89 -11.72 -4.94
C GLU A 142 -12.01 -11.74 -3.68
N ILE A 143 -12.50 -11.17 -2.58
CA ILE A 143 -11.86 -11.21 -1.26
C ILE A 143 -12.87 -11.80 -0.27
N ASP A 144 -12.51 -12.93 0.36
CA ASP A 144 -13.33 -13.64 1.35
C ASP A 144 -14.82 -13.82 0.92
N GLY A 145 -15.06 -14.20 -0.34
CA GLY A 145 -16.41 -14.39 -0.90
C GLY A 145 -17.15 -13.09 -1.28
N THR A 146 -16.51 -11.93 -1.16
CA THR A 146 -17.02 -10.64 -1.62
C THR A 146 -16.37 -10.26 -2.93
N GLU A 147 -17.18 -10.05 -3.97
CA GLU A 147 -16.71 -9.58 -5.28
C GLU A 147 -16.09 -8.18 -5.17
N VAL A 148 -14.94 -7.98 -5.80
CA VAL A 148 -14.24 -6.69 -5.91
C VAL A 148 -14.45 -6.15 -7.33
N PRO A 149 -15.46 -5.29 -7.57
CA PRO A 149 -15.81 -4.88 -8.92
C PRO A 149 -14.84 -3.82 -9.45
N ILE A 150 -14.36 -4.04 -10.67
CA ILE A 150 -13.60 -3.03 -11.41
C ILE A 150 -14.58 -2.00 -11.95
N VAL A 151 -14.41 -0.75 -11.51
CA VAL A 151 -15.30 0.36 -11.90
C VAL A 151 -14.79 1.12 -13.12
N ASP A 152 -13.48 1.11 -13.35
CA ASP A 152 -12.85 1.67 -14.54
C ASP A 152 -11.47 1.04 -14.74
N TRP A 153 -11.07 0.87 -15.99
CA TRP A 153 -9.69 0.58 -16.35
C TRP A 153 -9.38 1.15 -17.72
N ARG A 154 -8.13 1.60 -17.92
CA ARG A 154 -7.70 2.17 -19.20
C ARG A 154 -6.20 2.16 -19.37
N PHE A 155 -5.76 2.15 -20.62
CA PHE A 155 -4.39 2.45 -20.96
C PHE A 155 -4.09 3.92 -20.65
N MET A 156 -3.03 4.13 -19.87
CA MET A 156 -2.45 5.45 -19.61
C MET A 156 -1.36 5.78 -20.62
N ASP A 157 -0.66 4.74 -21.09
CA ASP A 157 0.30 4.73 -22.19
C ASP A 157 0.31 3.31 -22.83
N ASP A 158 1.11 3.07 -23.86
CA ASP A 158 1.23 1.77 -24.55
C ASP A 158 1.69 0.64 -23.60
N ASP A 159 2.46 0.97 -22.56
CA ASP A 159 3.09 0.05 -21.61
C ASP A 159 2.41 0.02 -20.23
N THR A 160 1.35 0.82 -20.03
CA THR A 160 0.79 1.08 -18.70
C THR A 160 -0.74 1.06 -18.72
N VAL A 161 -1.33 0.20 -17.89
CA VAL A 161 -2.77 0.17 -17.62
C VAL A 161 -3.07 0.65 -16.20
N ARG A 162 -4.08 1.50 -16.03
CA ARG A 162 -4.57 1.92 -14.71
C ARG A 162 -5.88 1.23 -14.39
N LEU A 163 -5.96 0.65 -13.19
CA LEU A 163 -7.14 -0.03 -12.67
C LEU A 163 -7.74 0.78 -11.51
N LEU A 164 -9.07 0.84 -11.48
CA LEU A 164 -9.85 1.44 -10.40
C LEU A 164 -10.91 0.43 -9.98
N PHE A 165 -10.99 0.17 -8.68
CA PHE A 165 -12.06 -0.64 -8.09
C PHE A 165 -12.70 0.13 -6.94
N LYS A 166 -13.97 -0.19 -6.70
CA LYS A 166 -14.71 0.38 -5.58
C LYS A 166 -15.81 -0.59 -5.16
N LEU A 167 -15.78 -1.01 -3.91
CA LEU A 167 -16.84 -1.84 -3.34
C LEU A 167 -18.13 -1.04 -3.21
N SER A 168 -19.25 -1.76 -3.30
CA SER A 168 -20.56 -1.18 -3.05
C SER A 168 -20.88 -1.18 -1.57
N GLY A 169 -21.46 -0.10 -1.05
CA GLY A 169 -21.92 -0.02 0.33
C GLY A 169 -20.96 0.73 1.24
N VAL A 170 -20.97 0.39 2.53
CA VAL A 170 -20.14 1.01 3.58
C VAL A 170 -19.46 -0.02 4.48
N ASP A 171 -19.64 -1.30 4.21
CA ASP A 171 -19.20 -2.38 5.10
C ASP A 171 -17.73 -2.77 4.86
N GLY A 172 -17.14 -2.37 3.73
CA GLY A 172 -15.79 -2.74 3.32
C GLY A 172 -15.61 -4.25 3.16
N VAL A 173 -14.37 -4.69 2.96
CA VAL A 173 -13.99 -6.11 3.00
C VAL A 173 -12.66 -6.29 3.72
N SER A 174 -12.56 -7.35 4.51
CA SER A 174 -11.34 -7.75 5.19
C SER A 174 -10.96 -9.17 4.80
N GLY A 175 -9.67 -9.50 4.79
CA GLY A 175 -9.16 -10.84 4.49
C GLY A 175 -8.14 -10.86 3.37
N SER A 176 -8.08 -11.98 2.65
CA SER A 176 -7.17 -12.19 1.53
C SER A 176 -7.94 -12.68 0.30
N GLY A 177 -7.39 -12.46 -0.89
CA GLY A 177 -8.02 -12.86 -2.14
C GLY A 177 -7.39 -12.17 -3.33
N SER A 178 -8.20 -11.81 -4.32
CA SER A 178 -7.78 -11.06 -5.49
C SER A 178 -8.56 -9.75 -5.64
N VAL A 179 -7.87 -8.72 -6.10
CA VAL A 179 -8.46 -7.42 -6.45
C VAL A 179 -8.96 -7.43 -7.89
N ALA A 180 -8.20 -8.07 -8.78
CA ALA A 180 -8.48 -8.11 -10.21
C ALA A 180 -7.86 -9.35 -10.85
N THR A 181 -8.40 -9.73 -12.01
CA THR A 181 -7.76 -10.66 -12.96
C THR A 181 -7.55 -9.93 -14.27
N ILE A 182 -6.33 -9.93 -14.78
CA ILE A 182 -5.93 -9.19 -15.99
C ILE A 182 -5.58 -10.21 -17.06
N GLU A 183 -6.28 -10.17 -18.19
CA GLU A 183 -6.03 -11.04 -19.32
C GLU A 183 -4.96 -10.42 -20.23
N PHE A 184 -3.96 -11.21 -20.59
CA PHE A 184 -2.88 -10.82 -21.50
C PHE A 184 -2.85 -11.69 -22.75
N ALA A 185 -2.55 -11.06 -23.89
CA ALA A 185 -2.11 -11.74 -25.10
C ALA A 185 -0.59 -11.64 -25.26
N VAL A 186 0.03 -12.67 -25.80
CA VAL A 186 1.46 -12.70 -26.13
C VAL A 186 1.70 -11.98 -27.47
N SER A 187 2.62 -11.03 -27.46
CA SER A 187 3.09 -10.27 -28.63
C SER A 187 4.54 -10.60 -29.01
N GLY A 188 5.33 -11.08 -28.04
CA GLY A 188 6.77 -11.33 -28.17
C GLY A 188 7.11 -12.68 -28.82
N SER A 189 8.42 -12.91 -28.93
CA SER A 189 9.00 -14.19 -29.38
C SER A 189 9.44 -15.03 -28.20
N GLN A 190 9.63 -16.33 -28.43
CA GLN A 190 10.17 -17.26 -27.43
C GLN A 190 11.49 -16.74 -26.84
N GLY A 191 11.56 -16.66 -25.52
CA GLY A 191 12.67 -16.15 -24.73
C GLY A 191 12.57 -14.67 -24.36
N ASP A 192 11.60 -13.93 -24.92
CA ASP A 192 11.35 -12.55 -24.53
C ASP A 192 10.69 -12.52 -23.14
N THR A 193 11.03 -11.52 -22.33
CA THR A 193 10.60 -11.39 -20.94
C THR A 193 9.93 -10.04 -20.71
N SER A 194 8.80 -10.02 -19.99
CA SER A 194 8.17 -8.80 -19.50
C SER A 194 8.23 -8.77 -17.98
N VAL A 195 8.70 -7.65 -17.42
CA VAL A 195 8.47 -7.34 -16.01
C VAL A 195 7.06 -6.78 -15.87
N LEU A 196 6.33 -7.21 -14.86
CA LEU A 196 4.99 -6.76 -14.52
C LEU A 196 5.07 -5.97 -13.22
N ASP A 197 5.24 -4.66 -13.29
CA ASP A 197 5.45 -3.83 -12.09
C ASP A 197 4.20 -3.05 -11.71
N ILE A 198 3.87 -3.06 -10.42
CA ILE A 198 2.71 -2.36 -9.87
C ILE A 198 3.18 -1.06 -9.22
N SER A 199 2.61 0.06 -9.65
CA SER A 199 3.01 1.39 -9.20
C SER A 199 1.81 2.31 -9.01
N ASP A 200 2.06 3.52 -8.48
CA ASP A 200 1.04 4.54 -8.22
C ASP A 200 -0.18 4.04 -7.41
N GLY A 201 0.08 3.00 -6.61
CA GLY A 201 -0.91 2.28 -5.83
C GLY A 201 -1.42 3.10 -4.64
N ALA A 202 -2.74 3.11 -4.47
CA ALA A 202 -3.42 3.69 -3.33
C ALA A 202 -4.64 2.83 -2.99
N LEU A 203 -4.70 2.34 -1.76
CA LEU A 203 -5.85 1.65 -1.19
C LEU A 203 -6.47 2.52 -0.11
N SER A 204 -7.78 2.48 0.03
CA SER A 204 -8.51 3.22 1.05
C SER A 204 -9.52 2.34 1.77
N ASP A 205 -9.65 2.57 3.07
CA ASP A 205 -10.62 1.90 3.91
C ASP A 205 -12.01 2.57 3.85
N ILE A 206 -12.97 2.02 4.59
CA ILE A 206 -14.33 2.58 4.74
C ILE A 206 -14.37 4.00 5.33
N GLY A 207 -13.30 4.42 6.03
CA GLY A 207 -13.10 5.76 6.56
C GLY A 207 -12.53 6.75 5.54
N ALA A 208 -12.19 6.27 4.34
CA ALA A 208 -11.40 6.98 3.33
C ALA A 208 -9.97 7.30 3.78
N ASP A 209 -9.47 6.58 4.78
CA ASP A 209 -8.08 6.63 5.20
C ASP A 209 -7.24 5.70 4.31
N GLU A 210 -5.99 6.08 4.05
CA GLU A 210 -5.08 5.29 3.23
C GLU A 210 -4.63 4.03 3.96
N ILE A 211 -4.69 2.88 3.29
CA ILE A 211 -4.17 1.61 3.78
C ILE A 211 -2.70 1.48 3.37
N PRO A 212 -1.75 1.48 4.31
CA PRO A 212 -0.34 1.27 3.99
C PRO A 212 -0.16 -0.08 3.28
N THR A 213 0.41 -0.03 2.08
CA THR A 213 0.47 -1.21 1.19
C THR A 213 1.86 -1.39 0.62
N VAL A 214 2.34 -2.63 0.61
CA VAL A 214 3.53 -3.05 -0.15
C VAL A 214 3.08 -3.63 -1.48
N TRP A 215 3.63 -3.10 -2.56
CA TRP A 215 3.30 -3.50 -3.93
C TRP A 215 4.45 -4.34 -4.49
N ILE A 216 4.13 -5.52 -5.00
CA ILE A 216 5.09 -6.51 -5.47
C ILE A 216 4.76 -6.87 -6.91
N GLY A 217 5.66 -6.50 -7.82
CA GLY A 217 5.59 -6.93 -9.21
C GLY A 217 5.98 -8.40 -9.40
N ASP A 218 5.87 -8.86 -10.64
CA ASP A 218 6.25 -10.20 -11.08
C ASP A 218 6.92 -10.14 -12.46
N GLY A 219 7.19 -11.29 -13.07
CA GLY A 219 7.70 -11.37 -14.44
C GLY A 219 7.19 -12.59 -15.18
N VAL A 220 7.12 -12.46 -16.50
CA VAL A 220 6.69 -13.52 -17.40
C VAL A 220 7.66 -13.68 -18.57
N THR A 221 7.85 -14.91 -19.01
CA THR A 221 8.67 -15.28 -20.18
C THR A 221 7.82 -15.97 -21.24
N VAL A 222 8.03 -15.62 -22.52
CA VAL A 222 7.38 -16.28 -23.68
C VAL A 222 8.17 -17.51 -24.15
#